data_AF-A0A2W5EPU8-F1
#
_entry.id   AF-A0A2W5EPU8-F1
#
_cell.length_a   1.000
_cell.length_b   1.000
_cell.length_c   1.000
_cell.angle_alpha   90.00
_cell.angle_beta   90.00
_cell.angle_gamma   90.00
#
_symmetry.space_group_name_H-M   'P 1'
#
loop_
_entity.id
_entity.type
_entity.pdbx_description
1 polymer ?
#
loop_
_entity_poly.entity_id
_entity_poly.type
_entity_poly.pdbx_seq_one_letter_code
_entity_poly.pdbx_strand_id
1 'polypeptide(L)'
;MIRKLLIVIFSFSSSILLAQKQVEKLHSDEDAVKFVKDYFLKSDNPDYSWKNFQLVDGDEWKGLYNLSQNIIDSISKQPAHKWQTADFNFDKKEDLVVAGKKIIGGNVVYSMSIFLSDSNGGYKWVPVVPEEYQNYPYYFSLLMFPKIAVPGLRLVKWFPDINNQSSNGNPYSIDTIGFAQEYLVNYNSHPDSAIFKDVKFESLNFDGQRTIVELSDLDKGTSSPFRVVVYNKPGDSTVANGKITMDIYAQLLSTINYSGFKNLPDQFQANVNTPQTFILDVNYADGTKKKVTDYSAGGTYTLEAIYQWFGWLLDYTNQSIQQRRLERKRFGDTF
;
A
#
# COMPACT_ATOMS: atom_id res chain seq x y z
N MET A 1 -40.88 -35.42 -29.61
CA MET A 1 -40.38 -34.12 -30.10
C MET A 1 -39.86 -33.35 -28.89
N ILE A 2 -38.59 -33.56 -28.48
CA ILE A 2 -37.76 -32.72 -27.59
C ILE A 2 -36.36 -33.32 -27.74
N ARG A 3 -35.50 -32.60 -28.47
CA ARG A 3 -34.11 -32.96 -28.73
C ARG A 3 -33.32 -31.71 -28.38
N LYS A 4 -32.25 -31.90 -27.58
CA LYS A 4 -31.13 -30.97 -27.39
C LYS A 4 -31.39 -29.74 -26.52
N LEU A 5 -31.03 -29.81 -25.24
CA LEU A 5 -30.38 -28.69 -24.54
C LEU A 5 -29.65 -29.20 -23.29
N LEU A 6 -28.46 -29.77 -23.48
CA LEU A 6 -27.57 -30.14 -22.39
C LEU A 6 -26.19 -30.29 -22.99
N ILE A 7 -25.41 -29.21 -22.99
CA ILE A 7 -23.95 -29.14 -23.18
C ILE A 7 -23.60 -27.63 -23.11
N VAL A 8 -22.46 -27.36 -22.46
CA VAL A 8 -21.81 -26.05 -22.22
C VAL A 8 -22.16 -25.35 -20.89
N ILE A 9 -21.89 -26.00 -19.76
CA ILE A 9 -21.46 -25.32 -18.52
C ILE A 9 -20.35 -26.16 -17.87
N PHE A 10 -19.17 -26.27 -18.49
CA PHE A 10 -18.03 -26.96 -17.85
C PHE A 10 -16.66 -26.52 -18.41
N SER A 11 -16.48 -25.22 -18.63
CA SER A 11 -15.21 -24.69 -19.16
C SER A 11 -14.70 -23.41 -18.49
N PHE A 12 -15.31 -22.95 -17.39
CA PHE A 12 -14.88 -21.73 -16.70
C PHE A 12 -14.23 -21.95 -15.33
N SER A 13 -14.26 -23.17 -14.78
CA SER A 13 -13.65 -23.46 -13.47
C SER A 13 -12.19 -23.92 -13.54
N SER A 14 -11.68 -24.27 -14.73
CA SER A 14 -10.31 -24.77 -14.88
C SER A 14 -9.24 -23.68 -14.99
N SER A 15 -9.60 -22.45 -15.35
CA SER A 15 -8.65 -21.32 -15.45
C SER A 15 -8.29 -20.73 -14.09
N ILE A 16 -9.26 -20.67 -13.17
CA ILE A 16 -9.10 -20.04 -11.84
C ILE A 16 -8.08 -20.81 -10.97
N LEU A 17 -8.08 -22.15 -11.03
CA LEU A 17 -7.14 -23.00 -10.29
C LEU A 17 -5.69 -22.94 -10.82
N LEU A 18 -5.45 -22.38 -12.00
CA LEU A 18 -4.11 -22.38 -12.62
C LEU A 18 -3.25 -21.19 -12.19
N ALA A 19 -3.87 -20.08 -11.78
CA ALA A 19 -3.14 -18.85 -11.48
C ALA A 19 -2.59 -18.83 -10.05
N GLN A 20 -3.34 -19.33 -9.05
CA GLN A 20 -2.84 -19.49 -7.67
C GLN A 20 -1.62 -20.44 -7.56
N LYS A 21 -1.55 -21.46 -8.44
CA LYS A 21 -0.43 -22.40 -8.49
C LYS A 21 0.83 -21.84 -9.16
N GLN A 22 0.93 -20.53 -9.42
CA GLN A 22 2.11 -19.98 -10.10
C GLN A 22 3.23 -19.66 -9.13
N VAL A 23 2.95 -18.99 -8.02
CA VAL A 23 3.97 -18.66 -7.00
C VAL A 23 4.49 -19.91 -6.27
N GLU A 24 3.62 -20.87 -5.95
CA GLU A 24 4.00 -22.14 -5.31
C GLU A 24 4.97 -23.01 -6.15
N LYS A 25 5.07 -22.73 -7.46
CA LYS A 25 5.95 -23.45 -8.40
C LYS A 25 7.29 -22.75 -8.62
N LEU A 26 7.53 -21.61 -8.00
CA LEU A 26 8.79 -20.89 -8.15
C LEU A 26 9.87 -21.66 -7.38
N HIS A 27 10.86 -22.17 -8.08
CA HIS A 27 11.96 -22.94 -7.48
C HIS A 27 13.35 -22.37 -7.84
N SER A 28 13.38 -21.32 -8.65
CA SER A 28 14.61 -20.71 -9.16
C SER A 28 14.46 -19.20 -9.39
N ASP A 29 15.59 -18.50 -9.50
CA ASP A 29 15.65 -17.09 -9.89
C ASP A 29 15.03 -16.88 -11.28
N GLU A 30 15.22 -17.82 -12.21
CA GLU A 30 14.64 -17.78 -13.54
C GLU A 30 13.10 -17.83 -13.50
N ASP A 31 12.53 -18.67 -12.63
CA ASP A 31 11.08 -18.76 -12.45
C ASP A 31 10.51 -17.45 -11.92
N ALA A 32 11.14 -16.87 -10.89
CA ALA A 32 10.72 -15.60 -10.30
C ALA A 32 10.79 -14.45 -11.31
N VAL A 33 11.89 -14.35 -12.08
CA VAL A 33 12.03 -13.35 -13.15
C VAL A 33 10.95 -13.55 -14.22
N LYS A 34 10.71 -14.80 -14.64
CA LYS A 34 9.68 -15.11 -15.63
C LYS A 34 8.29 -14.73 -15.14
N PHE A 35 7.96 -15.03 -13.88
CA PHE A 35 6.69 -14.66 -13.27
C PHE A 35 6.45 -13.14 -13.33
N VAL A 36 7.42 -12.34 -12.88
CA VAL A 36 7.32 -10.87 -12.89
C VAL A 36 7.13 -10.33 -14.31
N LYS A 37 7.91 -10.83 -15.27
CA LYS A 37 7.78 -10.44 -16.68
C LYS A 37 6.41 -10.77 -17.23
N ASP A 38 5.94 -11.99 -17.00
CA ASP A 38 4.64 -12.45 -17.49
C ASP A 38 3.48 -11.65 -16.87
N TYR A 39 3.58 -11.27 -15.59
CA TYR A 39 2.58 -10.45 -14.91
C TYR A 39 2.37 -9.11 -15.62
N PHE A 40 3.45 -8.34 -15.81
CA PHE A 40 3.37 -7.01 -16.42
C PHE A 40 3.17 -7.01 -17.94
N LEU A 41 3.50 -8.10 -18.63
CA LEU A 41 3.25 -8.22 -20.06
C LEU A 41 1.84 -8.65 -20.41
N LYS A 42 1.10 -9.23 -19.46
CA LYS A 42 -0.29 -9.67 -19.63
C LYS A 42 -1.31 -8.69 -19.05
N SER A 43 -0.86 -7.61 -18.40
CA SER A 43 -1.76 -6.59 -17.87
C SER A 43 -2.45 -5.80 -18.98
N ASP A 44 -3.60 -5.20 -18.67
CA ASP A 44 -4.38 -4.37 -19.61
C ASP A 44 -3.59 -3.15 -20.13
N ASN A 45 -2.56 -2.73 -19.40
CA ASN A 45 -1.63 -1.68 -19.79
C ASN A 45 -0.19 -2.18 -19.63
N PRO A 46 0.37 -2.86 -20.66
CA PRO A 46 1.66 -3.51 -20.54
C PRO A 46 2.79 -2.49 -20.44
N ASP A 47 3.47 -2.45 -19.29
CA ASP A 47 4.71 -1.71 -19.14
C ASP A 47 5.87 -2.57 -19.69
N TYR A 48 6.25 -2.28 -20.94
CA TYR A 48 7.31 -3.03 -21.63
C TYR A 48 8.70 -2.90 -21.00
N SER A 49 8.92 -1.94 -20.09
CA SER A 49 10.19 -1.83 -19.37
C SER A 49 10.48 -3.08 -18.54
N TRP A 50 9.45 -3.79 -18.09
CA TRP A 50 9.59 -5.05 -17.34
C TRP A 50 10.17 -6.20 -18.16
N LYS A 51 10.21 -6.13 -19.51
CA LYS A 51 10.93 -7.13 -20.34
C LYS A 51 12.39 -7.27 -19.95
N ASN A 52 12.99 -6.17 -19.46
CA ASN A 52 14.37 -6.09 -19.04
C ASN A 52 14.55 -6.27 -17.53
N PHE A 53 13.51 -6.73 -16.82
CA PHE A 53 13.59 -7.00 -15.38
C PHE A 53 14.67 -8.06 -15.09
N GLN A 54 15.45 -7.78 -14.05
CA GLN A 54 16.47 -8.64 -13.47
C GLN A 54 16.36 -8.56 -11.96
N LEU A 55 16.65 -9.66 -11.26
CA LEU A 55 16.77 -9.62 -9.79
C LEU A 55 17.98 -8.77 -9.38
N VAL A 56 17.92 -8.21 -8.17
CA VAL A 56 19.10 -7.59 -7.56
C VAL A 56 20.10 -8.65 -7.10
N ASP A 57 21.37 -8.30 -7.05
CA ASP A 57 22.45 -9.17 -6.57
C ASP A 57 22.83 -8.87 -5.11
N GLY A 58 22.36 -7.75 -4.55
CA GLY A 58 22.61 -7.35 -3.17
C GLY A 58 23.87 -6.49 -3.01
N ASP A 59 24.53 -6.16 -4.11
CA ASP A 59 25.78 -5.42 -4.11
C ASP A 59 25.84 -4.25 -5.09
N GLU A 60 24.69 -3.86 -5.65
CA GLU A 60 24.56 -2.71 -6.55
C GLU A 60 25.01 -1.39 -5.93
N TRP A 61 25.06 -1.33 -4.60
CA TRP A 61 25.57 -0.19 -3.86
C TRP A 61 27.08 0.01 -4.01
N LYS A 62 27.87 -1.02 -4.37
CA LYS A 62 29.35 -0.98 -4.41
C LYS A 62 29.90 0.04 -5.42
N GLY A 63 29.13 0.44 -6.43
CA GLY A 63 29.52 1.45 -7.42
C GLY A 63 28.88 2.82 -7.21
N LEU A 64 27.92 2.93 -6.28
CA LEU A 64 27.13 4.15 -6.07
C LEU A 64 27.66 5.00 -4.92
N TYR A 65 28.34 4.37 -3.96
CA TYR A 65 28.74 5.02 -2.70
C TYR A 65 30.21 4.74 -2.35
N ASN A 66 30.91 5.78 -1.87
CA ASN A 66 32.26 5.65 -1.33
C ASN A 66 32.21 5.36 0.17
N LEU A 67 32.09 4.08 0.53
CA LEU A 67 31.89 3.63 1.91
C LEU A 67 33.20 3.25 2.59
N SER A 68 33.26 3.43 3.91
CA SER A 68 34.35 2.85 4.71
C SER A 68 34.24 1.32 4.76
N GLN A 69 35.36 0.63 4.93
CA GLN A 69 35.40 -0.83 5.03
C GLN A 69 34.49 -1.36 6.15
N ASN A 70 34.41 -0.67 7.28
CA ASN A 70 33.54 -1.05 8.38
C ASN A 70 32.05 -1.08 7.99
N ILE A 71 31.62 -0.12 7.17
CA ILE A 71 30.24 -0.08 6.64
C ILE A 71 30.04 -1.21 5.63
N ILE A 72 31.00 -1.41 4.72
CA ILE A 72 30.99 -2.52 3.75
C ILE A 72 30.84 -3.87 4.45
N ASP A 73 31.63 -4.12 5.48
CA ASP A 73 31.61 -5.38 6.24
C ASP A 73 30.30 -5.56 7.01
N SER A 74 29.74 -4.48 7.55
CA SER A 74 28.45 -4.50 8.25
C SER A 74 27.30 -4.87 7.29
N ILE A 75 27.29 -4.27 6.10
CA ILE A 75 26.25 -4.48 5.08
C ILE A 75 26.38 -5.86 4.45
N SER A 76 27.60 -6.30 4.14
CA SER A 76 27.84 -7.60 3.51
C SER A 76 27.44 -8.79 4.40
N LYS A 77 27.28 -8.56 5.71
CA LYS A 77 26.74 -9.55 6.66
C LYS A 77 25.22 -9.58 6.71
N GLN A 78 24.54 -8.62 6.10
CA GLN A 78 23.07 -8.60 6.06
C GLN A 78 22.60 -9.41 4.85
N PRO A 79 21.80 -10.47 5.05
CA PRO A 79 21.26 -11.23 3.94
C PRO A 79 20.32 -10.34 3.13
N ALA A 80 20.60 -10.18 1.85
CA ALA A 80 19.70 -9.57 0.89
C ALA A 80 19.02 -10.68 0.10
N HIS A 81 17.72 -10.86 0.30
CA HIS A 81 16.94 -11.76 -0.55
C HIS A 81 16.62 -11.07 -1.87
N LYS A 82 16.70 -11.85 -2.95
CA LYS A 82 16.27 -11.43 -4.28
C LYS A 82 14.76 -11.56 -4.42
N TRP A 83 14.22 -12.66 -3.92
CA TRP A 83 12.81 -12.95 -3.84
C TRP A 83 12.55 -13.94 -2.69
N GLN A 84 11.31 -13.99 -2.22
CA GLN A 84 10.86 -14.91 -1.18
C GLN A 84 9.35 -15.12 -1.32
N THR A 85 8.88 -16.32 -0.96
CA THR A 85 7.44 -16.59 -0.80
C THR A 85 7.06 -16.67 0.68
N ALA A 86 5.88 -16.16 1.01
CA ALA A 86 5.24 -16.23 2.32
C ALA A 86 3.75 -15.88 2.19
N ASP A 87 2.93 -16.21 3.19
CA ASP A 87 1.54 -15.73 3.28
C ASP A 87 1.54 -14.36 3.96
N PHE A 88 1.70 -13.28 3.18
CA PHE A 88 1.84 -11.92 3.70
C PHE A 88 0.50 -11.33 4.16
N ASN A 89 -0.62 -11.72 3.55
CA ASN A 89 -1.95 -11.18 3.84
C ASN A 89 -2.85 -12.08 4.71
N PHE A 90 -2.36 -13.25 5.15
CA PHE A 90 -3.06 -14.24 5.98
C PHE A 90 -4.25 -14.91 5.31
N ASP A 91 -4.26 -15.01 3.99
CA ASP A 91 -5.30 -15.71 3.25
C ASP A 91 -5.00 -17.21 3.04
N LYS A 92 -3.89 -17.71 3.61
CA LYS A 92 -3.37 -19.08 3.52
C LYS A 92 -2.84 -19.44 2.14
N LYS A 93 -2.52 -18.46 1.30
CA LYS A 93 -1.88 -18.67 0.01
C LYS A 93 -0.48 -18.08 0.02
N GLU A 94 0.38 -18.61 -0.86
CA GLU A 94 1.71 -18.04 -1.03
C GLU A 94 1.65 -16.78 -1.89
N ASP A 95 2.16 -15.70 -1.31
CA ASP A 95 2.47 -14.44 -1.96
C ASP A 95 3.96 -14.40 -2.34
N LEU A 96 4.31 -13.48 -3.23
CA LEU A 96 5.70 -13.29 -3.67
C LEU A 96 6.17 -11.87 -3.32
N VAL A 97 7.30 -11.75 -2.64
CA VAL A 97 8.08 -10.50 -2.61
C VAL A 97 9.30 -10.66 -3.53
N VAL A 98 9.59 -9.63 -4.32
CA VAL A 98 10.74 -9.59 -5.22
C VAL A 98 11.41 -8.23 -5.15
N ALA A 99 12.75 -8.24 -5.17
CA ALA A 99 13.59 -7.07 -5.38
C ALA A 99 14.34 -7.24 -6.71
N GLY A 100 14.27 -6.22 -7.54
CA GLY A 100 14.88 -6.25 -8.86
C GLY A 100 15.14 -4.87 -9.44
N LYS A 101 15.65 -4.86 -10.65
CA LYS A 101 15.99 -3.66 -11.42
C LYS A 101 15.55 -3.83 -12.87
N LYS A 102 15.25 -2.71 -13.51
CA LYS A 102 14.91 -2.62 -14.93
C LYS A 102 15.62 -1.43 -15.57
N ILE A 103 15.76 -1.45 -16.90
CA ILE A 103 16.37 -0.35 -17.66
C ILE A 103 15.28 0.46 -18.35
N ILE A 104 15.20 1.75 -18.04
CA ILE A 104 14.27 2.71 -18.65
C ILE A 104 15.10 3.88 -19.22
N GLY A 105 15.08 4.04 -20.55
CA GLY A 105 15.81 5.13 -21.20
C GLY A 105 17.32 5.13 -20.93
N GLY A 106 17.91 3.94 -20.71
CA GLY A 106 19.32 3.77 -20.35
C GLY A 106 19.63 3.91 -18.85
N ASN A 107 18.65 4.33 -18.03
CA ASN A 107 18.81 4.42 -16.58
C ASN A 107 18.36 3.14 -15.89
N VAL A 108 19.05 2.77 -14.82
CA VAL A 108 18.65 1.67 -13.95
C VAL A 108 17.60 2.16 -12.97
N VAL A 109 16.46 1.48 -12.95
CA VAL A 109 15.33 1.73 -12.05
C VAL A 109 15.15 0.50 -11.18
N TYR A 110 15.42 0.66 -9.89
CA TYR A 110 15.22 -0.33 -8.85
C TYR A 110 13.75 -0.42 -8.45
N SER A 111 13.34 -1.62 -8.11
CA SER A 111 11.97 -1.93 -7.72
C SER A 111 11.99 -3.00 -6.65
N MET A 112 11.06 -2.87 -5.72
CA MET A 112 10.66 -3.95 -4.83
C MET A 112 9.15 -4.01 -4.88
N SER A 113 8.62 -5.20 -5.03
CA SER A 113 7.20 -5.42 -5.28
C SER A 113 6.74 -6.67 -4.55
N ILE A 114 5.51 -6.61 -4.08
CA ILE A 114 4.82 -7.74 -3.47
C ILE A 114 3.62 -8.08 -4.36
N PHE A 115 3.43 -9.35 -4.63
CA PHE A 115 2.32 -9.90 -5.39
C PHE A 115 1.47 -10.71 -4.42
N LEU A 116 0.39 -10.09 -3.94
CA LEU A 116 -0.56 -10.71 -3.02
C LEU A 116 -1.54 -11.56 -3.79
N SER A 117 -1.71 -12.83 -3.43
CA SER A 117 -2.69 -13.71 -4.03
C SER A 117 -4.10 -13.14 -3.84
N ASP A 118 -4.92 -13.21 -4.88
CA ASP A 118 -6.32 -12.80 -4.82
C ASP A 118 -7.28 -14.00 -4.82
N SER A 119 -8.56 -13.72 -4.54
CA SER A 119 -9.62 -14.73 -4.51
C SER A 119 -10.00 -15.28 -5.89
N ASN A 120 -9.66 -14.57 -6.96
CA ASN A 120 -9.90 -14.96 -8.36
C ASN A 120 -8.72 -15.74 -8.96
N GLY A 121 -7.71 -16.06 -8.14
CA GLY A 121 -6.49 -16.76 -8.53
C GLY A 121 -5.41 -15.87 -9.13
N GLY A 122 -5.66 -14.58 -9.33
CA GLY A 122 -4.67 -13.60 -9.77
C GLY A 122 -3.79 -13.11 -8.62
N TYR A 123 -3.09 -12.00 -8.88
CA TYR A 123 -2.25 -11.34 -7.90
C TYR A 123 -2.46 -9.82 -7.93
N LYS A 124 -2.64 -9.21 -6.75
CA LYS A 124 -2.60 -7.76 -6.53
C LYS A 124 -1.13 -7.34 -6.40
N TRP A 125 -0.67 -6.51 -7.32
CA TRP A 125 0.66 -5.90 -7.24
C TRP A 125 0.66 -4.74 -6.24
N VAL A 126 1.64 -4.77 -5.33
CA VAL A 126 1.88 -3.74 -4.32
C VAL A 126 3.33 -3.25 -4.46
N PRO A 127 3.57 -2.03 -4.96
CA PRO A 127 4.91 -1.45 -4.99
C PRO A 127 5.38 -1.13 -3.56
N VAL A 128 6.63 -1.46 -3.24
CA VAL A 128 7.24 -1.17 -1.93
C VAL A 128 8.18 0.04 -2.01
N VAL A 129 8.72 0.34 -3.18
CA VAL A 129 9.66 1.44 -3.40
C VAL A 129 8.89 2.66 -3.91
N PRO A 130 8.85 3.77 -3.17
CA PRO A 130 8.30 5.03 -3.66
C PRO A 130 9.03 5.49 -4.92
N GLU A 131 8.33 6.15 -5.83
CA GLU A 131 8.83 6.50 -7.17
C GLU A 131 10.13 7.31 -7.12
N GLU A 132 10.22 8.26 -6.18
CA GLU A 132 11.39 9.11 -5.96
C GLU A 132 12.66 8.35 -5.54
N TYR A 133 12.50 7.13 -5.03
CA TYR A 133 13.60 6.31 -4.56
C TYR A 133 13.97 5.18 -5.51
N GLN A 134 13.29 5.06 -6.65
CA GLN A 134 13.57 4.00 -7.63
C GLN A 134 14.95 4.14 -8.29
N ASN A 135 15.67 5.25 -8.12
CA ASN A 135 17.06 5.37 -8.60
C ASN A 135 18.09 4.72 -7.67
N TYR A 136 17.66 4.17 -6.53
CA TYR A 136 18.55 3.61 -5.52
C TYR A 136 18.19 2.15 -5.18
N PRO A 137 19.18 1.32 -4.82
CA PRO A 137 18.90 -0.06 -4.46
C PRO A 137 18.01 -0.20 -3.22
N TYR A 138 17.11 -1.18 -3.27
CA TYR A 138 16.30 -1.60 -2.13
C TYR A 138 16.49 -3.10 -1.93
N TYR A 139 16.84 -3.49 -0.71
CA TYR A 139 16.98 -4.90 -0.34
C TYR A 139 16.03 -5.24 0.78
N PHE A 140 15.68 -6.52 0.89
CA PHE A 140 14.86 -7.00 1.98
C PHE A 140 15.42 -8.28 2.59
N SER A 141 14.99 -8.52 3.82
CA SER A 141 15.12 -9.80 4.52
C SER A 141 13.78 -10.16 5.15
N LEU A 142 13.44 -11.45 5.16
CA LEU A 142 12.20 -11.92 5.79
C LEU A 142 12.42 -11.95 7.31
N LEU A 143 11.45 -11.43 8.06
CA LEU A 143 11.37 -11.53 9.51
C LEU A 143 10.12 -12.32 9.89
N MET A 144 10.21 -13.12 10.95
CA MET A 144 9.04 -13.74 11.57
C MET A 144 8.78 -13.06 12.90
N PHE A 145 7.64 -12.39 13.03
CA PHE A 145 7.28 -11.76 14.31
C PHE A 145 6.74 -12.82 15.28
N PRO A 146 7.44 -13.12 16.39
CA PRO A 146 7.18 -14.30 17.21
C PRO A 146 5.82 -14.28 17.92
N LYS A 147 5.24 -13.09 18.16
CA LYS A 147 3.97 -12.96 18.90
C LYS A 147 2.73 -13.27 18.05
N ILE A 148 2.82 -13.11 16.73
CA ILE A 148 1.65 -13.14 15.83
C ILE A 148 1.91 -14.07 14.61
N ALA A 149 3.10 -14.66 14.50
CA ALA A 149 3.53 -15.49 13.37
C ALA A 149 3.32 -14.81 12.00
N VAL A 150 3.45 -13.48 11.98
CA VAL A 150 3.30 -12.65 10.79
C VAL A 150 4.65 -12.53 10.08
N PRO A 151 4.73 -12.82 8.77
CA PRO A 151 5.90 -12.46 8.00
C PRO A 151 6.00 -10.93 7.89
N GLY A 152 7.13 -10.39 8.31
CA GLY A 152 7.53 -9.01 8.09
C GLY A 152 8.68 -8.93 7.11
N LEU A 153 8.94 -7.74 6.60
CA LEU A 153 10.08 -7.45 5.76
C LEU A 153 10.94 -6.40 6.46
N ARG A 154 12.20 -6.75 6.71
CA ARG A 154 13.21 -5.75 7.05
C ARG A 154 13.80 -5.20 5.77
N LEU A 155 13.65 -3.91 5.57
CA LEU A 155 14.09 -3.20 4.37
C LEU A 155 15.43 -2.52 4.63
N VAL A 156 16.33 -2.59 3.65
CA VAL A 156 17.52 -1.75 3.57
C VAL A 156 17.33 -0.81 2.39
N LYS A 157 17.07 0.47 2.71
CA LYS A 157 16.71 1.51 1.76
C LYS A 157 17.95 2.36 1.50
N TRP A 158 18.52 2.31 0.30
CA TRP A 158 19.62 3.19 -0.05
C TRP A 158 19.09 4.52 -0.53
N PHE A 159 19.68 5.60 -0.07
CA PHE A 159 19.37 6.94 -0.56
C PHE A 159 20.51 7.89 -0.21
N PRO A 160 20.88 8.80 -1.14
CA PRO A 160 21.87 9.83 -0.89
C PRO A 160 21.18 11.02 -0.23
N ASP A 161 20.66 10.85 0.98
CA ASP A 161 20.23 12.04 1.73
C ASP A 161 21.46 12.65 2.41
N ILE A 162 22.21 13.38 1.59
CA ILE A 162 23.38 14.19 2.00
C ILE A 162 22.95 15.34 2.93
N ASN A 163 21.64 15.62 3.05
CA ASN A 163 21.07 16.73 3.81
C ASN A 163 20.36 16.27 5.11
N ASN A 164 19.94 15.00 5.23
CA ASN A 164 19.46 14.46 6.51
C ASN A 164 20.62 14.14 7.46
N GLN A 165 20.95 15.11 8.30
CA GLN A 165 21.83 14.95 9.46
C GLN A 165 21.32 13.95 10.51
N SER A 166 20.12 13.37 10.33
CA SER A 166 19.50 12.40 11.24
C SER A 166 20.01 10.97 11.04
N SER A 167 20.50 10.64 9.83
CA SER A 167 21.29 9.43 9.64
C SER A 167 22.71 9.74 10.12
N ASN A 168 23.34 8.84 10.88
CA ASN A 168 24.72 9.01 11.38
C ASN A 168 25.78 8.97 10.24
N GLY A 169 25.54 9.64 9.11
CA GLY A 169 26.38 9.62 7.92
C GLY A 169 26.27 8.36 7.07
N ASN A 170 25.25 7.52 7.30
CA ASN A 170 25.04 6.30 6.51
C ASN A 170 24.18 6.59 5.28
N PRO A 171 24.59 6.17 4.06
CA PRO A 171 23.82 6.39 2.83
C PRO A 171 22.64 5.40 2.66
N TYR A 172 22.16 4.85 3.77
CA TYR A 172 21.02 3.96 3.81
C TYR A 172 20.30 4.08 5.15
N SER A 173 19.01 3.75 5.16
CA SER A 173 18.28 3.44 6.39
C SER A 173 17.79 2.01 6.40
N ILE A 174 17.44 1.56 7.60
CA ILE A 174 16.78 0.29 7.82
C ILE A 174 15.38 0.60 8.33
N ASP A 175 14.40 -0.07 7.74
CA ASP A 175 13.01 -0.02 8.19
C ASP A 175 12.51 -1.46 8.35
N THR A 176 11.39 -1.61 9.03
CA THR A 176 10.69 -2.89 9.09
C THR A 176 9.24 -2.63 8.77
N ILE A 177 8.71 -3.41 7.84
CA ILE A 177 7.32 -3.34 7.42
C ILE A 177 6.65 -4.69 7.62
N GLY A 178 5.34 -4.68 7.65
CA GLY A 178 4.50 -5.86 7.59
C GLY A 178 3.18 -5.51 6.91
N PHE A 179 2.22 -6.40 7.03
CA PHE A 179 0.87 -6.18 6.53
C PHE A 179 -0.12 -6.01 7.67
N ALA A 180 -0.97 -5.01 7.52
CA ALA A 180 -2.23 -4.92 8.24
C ALA A 180 -3.34 -5.15 7.21
N GLN A 181 -3.85 -6.39 7.17
CA GLN A 181 -4.74 -6.87 6.11
C GLN A 181 -4.04 -6.82 4.75
N GLU A 182 -4.52 -6.00 3.82
CA GLU A 182 -3.97 -5.85 2.47
C GLU A 182 -3.04 -4.64 2.29
N TYR A 183 -2.81 -3.88 3.36
CA TYR A 183 -1.98 -2.67 3.33
C TYR A 183 -0.62 -2.90 3.96
N LEU A 184 0.41 -2.31 3.34
CA LEU A 184 1.73 -2.23 3.92
C LEU A 184 1.75 -1.22 5.06
N VAL A 185 2.33 -1.62 6.19
CA VAL A 185 2.46 -0.77 7.37
C VAL A 185 3.87 -0.87 7.94
N ASN A 186 4.38 0.24 8.49
CA ASN A 186 5.59 0.21 9.30
C ASN A 186 5.35 -0.63 10.54
N TYR A 187 6.27 -1.53 10.83
CA TYR A 187 6.19 -2.42 11.98
C TYR A 187 6.25 -1.62 13.28
N ASN A 188 5.21 -1.80 14.10
CA ASN A 188 5.16 -1.28 15.45
C ASN A 188 5.03 -2.44 16.44
N SER A 189 6.05 -2.61 17.27
CA SER A 189 6.08 -3.64 18.32
C SER A 189 5.18 -3.30 19.53
N HIS A 190 4.75 -2.04 19.63
CA HIS A 190 3.90 -1.52 20.70
C HIS A 190 2.78 -0.65 20.11
N PRO A 191 1.79 -1.26 19.41
CA PRO A 191 0.61 -0.54 18.93
C PRO A 191 -0.10 0.23 20.05
N ASP A 192 -0.65 1.39 19.73
CA ASP A 192 -1.52 2.11 20.64
C ASP A 192 -2.82 1.32 20.87
N SER A 193 -3.48 1.55 22.00
CA SER A 193 -4.80 0.99 22.32
C SER A 193 -5.85 2.09 22.50
N ALA A 194 -5.67 3.20 21.77
CA ALA A 194 -6.49 4.39 21.96
C ALA A 194 -7.90 4.18 21.40
N ILE A 195 -8.87 4.82 22.08
CA ILE A 195 -10.24 4.93 21.60
C ILE A 195 -10.36 6.28 20.87
N PHE A 196 -10.93 6.25 19.68
CA PHE A 196 -11.10 7.42 18.83
C PHE A 196 -12.50 7.98 18.99
N LYS A 197 -12.59 9.31 19.03
CA LYS A 197 -13.87 10.03 19.02
C LYS A 197 -14.21 10.48 17.60
N ASP A 198 -13.28 11.16 16.94
CA ASP A 198 -13.45 11.69 15.59
C ASP A 198 -12.16 11.50 14.79
N VAL A 199 -12.30 11.19 13.50
CA VAL A 199 -11.21 11.19 12.53
C VAL A 199 -11.62 12.05 11.34
N LYS A 200 -10.77 13.00 10.98
CA LYS A 200 -10.94 13.87 9.82
C LYS A 200 -9.76 13.71 8.89
N PHE A 201 -10.05 13.33 7.66
CA PHE A 201 -9.10 13.28 6.56
C PHE A 201 -9.39 14.39 5.58
N GLU A 202 -8.34 15.01 5.08
CA GLU A 202 -8.42 16.01 4.03
C GLU A 202 -7.31 15.77 3.00
N SER A 203 -7.69 15.82 1.74
CA SER A 203 -6.79 15.77 0.58
C SER A 203 -6.94 17.07 -0.18
N LEU A 204 -5.82 17.73 -0.46
CA LEU A 204 -5.73 18.95 -1.25
C LEU A 204 -4.83 18.72 -2.46
N ASN A 205 -5.40 18.86 -3.65
CA ASN A 205 -4.69 18.75 -4.92
C ASN A 205 -4.14 20.12 -5.36
N PHE A 206 -3.14 20.12 -6.24
CA PHE A 206 -2.52 21.33 -6.77
C PHE A 206 -3.47 22.23 -7.56
N ASP A 207 -4.47 21.64 -8.21
CA ASP A 207 -5.50 22.37 -8.94
C ASP A 207 -6.54 23.04 -8.02
N GLY A 208 -6.34 22.94 -6.70
CA GLY A 208 -7.20 23.50 -5.67
C GLY A 208 -8.40 22.62 -5.33
N GLN A 209 -8.53 21.44 -5.96
CA GLN A 209 -9.55 20.48 -5.54
C GLN A 209 -9.26 19.99 -4.14
N ARG A 210 -10.31 19.93 -3.31
CA ARG A 210 -10.19 19.57 -1.90
C ARG A 210 -11.27 18.57 -1.53
N THR A 211 -10.88 17.45 -0.95
CA THR A 211 -11.81 16.46 -0.41
C THR A 211 -11.64 16.37 1.09
N ILE A 212 -12.74 16.41 1.84
CA ILE A 212 -12.77 16.23 3.28
C ILE A 212 -13.65 15.02 3.60
N VAL A 213 -13.15 14.12 4.43
CA VAL A 213 -13.90 13.01 5.01
C VAL A 213 -13.89 13.15 6.52
N GLU A 214 -15.06 13.17 7.14
CA GLU A 214 -15.25 13.29 8.58
C GLU A 214 -16.00 12.06 9.09
N LEU A 215 -15.38 11.34 10.03
CA LEU A 215 -15.97 10.26 10.81
C LEU A 215 -16.11 10.75 12.26
N SER A 216 -17.29 10.61 12.84
CA SER A 216 -17.61 11.12 14.17
C SER A 216 -18.27 10.09 15.06
N ASP A 217 -18.26 10.31 16.37
CA ASP A 217 -18.88 9.42 17.36
C ASP A 217 -18.36 7.95 17.27
N LEU A 218 -17.07 7.79 16.93
CA LEU A 218 -16.42 6.48 16.78
C LEU A 218 -16.37 5.68 18.09
N ASP A 219 -16.49 6.37 19.22
CA ASP A 219 -16.54 5.83 20.59
C ASP A 219 -17.91 5.25 20.97
N LYS A 220 -18.95 5.42 20.13
CA LYS A 220 -20.33 4.91 20.38
C LYS A 220 -20.60 3.52 19.76
N GLY A 221 -19.66 2.96 19.00
CA GLY A 221 -19.45 1.51 18.85
C GLY A 221 -20.31 0.70 17.87
N THR A 222 -21.34 1.24 17.21
CA THR A 222 -22.13 0.43 16.24
C THR A 222 -22.16 1.02 14.84
N SER A 223 -22.35 2.33 14.74
CA SER A 223 -22.27 3.07 13.48
C SER A 223 -21.80 4.48 13.75
N SER A 224 -20.92 4.98 12.91
CA SER A 224 -20.43 6.36 12.92
C SER A 224 -21.16 7.14 11.84
N PRO A 225 -21.67 8.35 12.11
CA PRO A 225 -21.93 9.32 11.05
C PRO A 225 -20.67 9.49 10.20
N PHE A 226 -20.84 9.54 8.88
CA PHE A 226 -19.79 9.93 7.97
C PHE A 226 -20.27 11.09 7.11
N ARG A 227 -19.36 12.02 6.82
CA ARG A 227 -19.58 13.15 5.93
C ARG A 227 -18.41 13.28 4.97
N VAL A 228 -18.73 13.37 3.68
CA VAL A 228 -17.78 13.66 2.60
C VAL A 228 -18.13 15.02 2.01
N VAL A 229 -17.14 15.88 1.87
CA VAL A 229 -17.26 17.17 1.19
C VAL A 229 -16.20 17.24 0.10
N VAL A 230 -16.62 17.39 -1.15
CA VAL A 230 -15.71 17.57 -2.29
C VAL A 230 -15.89 18.97 -2.84
N TYR A 231 -14.82 19.76 -2.80
CA TYR A 231 -14.72 21.06 -3.43
C TYR A 231 -14.00 20.91 -4.76
N ASN A 232 -14.73 21.04 -5.87
CA ASN A 232 -14.14 21.01 -7.20
C ASN A 232 -13.49 22.36 -7.57
N LYS A 233 -14.05 23.45 -7.04
CA LYS A 233 -13.61 24.84 -7.22
C LYS A 233 -13.94 25.66 -5.98
N PRO A 234 -13.29 26.82 -5.74
CA PRO A 234 -13.68 27.72 -4.66
C PRO A 234 -15.18 28.09 -4.74
N GLY A 235 -15.93 27.81 -3.68
CA GLY A 235 -17.37 28.09 -3.59
C GLY A 235 -18.31 27.03 -4.17
N ASP A 236 -17.78 25.97 -4.81
CA ASP A 236 -18.55 24.82 -5.27
C ASP A 236 -18.21 23.60 -4.41
N SER A 237 -19.21 23.04 -3.73
CA SER A 237 -19.03 21.84 -2.91
C SER A 237 -20.16 20.85 -3.10
N THR A 238 -19.81 19.58 -3.26
CA THR A 238 -20.76 18.48 -3.12
C THR A 238 -20.61 17.86 -1.75
N VAL A 239 -21.74 17.57 -1.10
CA VAL A 239 -21.76 16.96 0.23
C VAL A 239 -22.51 15.63 0.15
N ALA A 240 -21.88 14.57 0.63
CA ALA A 240 -22.52 13.30 0.89
C ALA A 240 -22.48 13.01 2.39
N ASN A 241 -23.61 12.58 2.94
CA ASN A 241 -23.72 12.16 4.34
C ASN A 241 -24.22 10.72 4.39
N GLY A 242 -23.81 10.00 5.41
CA GLY A 242 -24.35 8.67 5.68
C GLY A 242 -23.89 8.13 7.02
N LYS A 243 -23.95 6.81 7.14
CA LYS A 243 -23.44 6.07 8.29
C LYS A 243 -22.53 4.97 7.79
N ILE A 244 -21.45 4.74 8.53
CA ILE A 244 -20.48 3.67 8.30
C ILE A 244 -20.48 2.77 9.53
N THR A 245 -20.54 1.47 9.31
CA THR A 245 -20.62 0.46 10.37
C THR A 245 -19.23 0.12 10.89
N MET A 246 -19.17 -0.38 12.13
CA MET A 246 -17.91 -0.65 12.83
C MET A 246 -17.01 -1.64 12.09
N ASP A 247 -17.56 -2.66 11.44
CA ASP A 247 -16.83 -3.62 10.63
C ASP A 247 -16.01 -2.95 9.51
N ILE A 248 -16.51 -1.85 8.95
CA ILE A 248 -15.82 -1.11 7.90
C ILE A 248 -14.72 -0.21 8.50
N TYR A 249 -15.04 0.62 9.50
CA TYR A 249 -14.07 1.59 10.02
C TYR A 249 -13.09 1.01 11.05
N ALA A 250 -13.35 -0.17 11.62
CA ALA A 250 -12.42 -0.81 12.56
C ALA A 250 -11.03 -1.04 11.95
N GLN A 251 -10.97 -1.27 10.63
CA GLN A 251 -9.71 -1.41 9.89
C GLN A 251 -8.89 -0.12 9.97
N LEU A 252 -9.51 1.03 9.66
CA LEU A 252 -8.89 2.35 9.78
C LEU A 252 -8.36 2.57 11.22
N LEU A 253 -9.20 2.34 12.23
CA LEU A 253 -8.82 2.58 13.62
C LEU A 253 -7.66 1.69 14.05
N SER A 254 -7.67 0.42 13.62
CA SER A 254 -6.57 -0.52 13.86
C SER A 254 -5.28 -0.04 13.20
N THR A 255 -5.33 0.44 11.95
CA THR A 255 -4.16 0.96 11.24
C THR A 255 -3.61 2.23 11.90
N ILE A 256 -4.48 3.16 12.33
CA ILE A 256 -4.07 4.37 13.07
C ILE A 256 -3.40 3.97 14.39
N ASN A 257 -4.00 3.09 15.18
CA ASN A 257 -3.40 2.61 16.44
C ASN A 257 -2.08 1.88 16.22
N TYR A 258 -1.99 1.05 15.17
CA TYR A 258 -0.76 0.36 14.81
C TYR A 258 0.37 1.32 14.43
N SER A 259 0.05 2.44 13.79
CA SER A 259 1.06 3.42 13.34
C SER A 259 1.83 4.12 14.46
N GLY A 260 1.35 4.06 15.70
CA GLY A 260 1.86 4.94 16.76
C GLY A 260 1.57 6.42 16.45
N PHE A 261 0.40 6.70 15.86
CA PHE A 261 0.04 7.99 15.24
C PHE A 261 0.30 9.19 16.16
N LYS A 262 0.06 9.02 17.47
CA LYS A 262 0.31 10.05 18.51
C LYS A 262 1.74 10.60 18.46
N ASN A 263 2.72 9.76 18.09
CA ASN A 263 4.14 10.05 18.14
C ASN A 263 4.75 10.45 16.79
N LEU A 264 3.98 10.42 15.70
CA LEU A 264 4.48 10.87 14.39
C LEU A 264 4.82 12.36 14.42
N PRO A 265 5.75 12.85 13.58
CA PRO A 265 5.92 14.29 13.34
C PRO A 265 4.61 14.94 12.88
N ASP A 266 4.38 16.19 13.26
CA ASP A 266 3.19 16.94 12.84
C ASP A 266 3.20 17.26 11.33
N GLN A 267 4.38 17.29 10.73
CA GLN A 267 4.59 17.63 9.32
C GLN A 267 5.65 16.70 8.69
N PHE A 268 5.35 16.17 7.52
CA PHE A 268 6.29 15.49 6.64
C PHE A 268 6.59 16.40 5.44
N GLN A 269 7.86 16.49 5.03
CA GLN A 269 8.27 17.46 4.00
C GLN A 269 7.66 17.15 2.63
N ALA A 270 7.51 18.19 1.83
CA ALA A 270 7.03 18.08 0.46
C ALA A 270 8.07 17.39 -0.43
N ASN A 271 7.64 16.38 -1.16
CA ASN A 271 8.35 15.97 -2.35
C ASN A 271 7.99 16.97 -3.46
N VAL A 272 9.01 17.52 -4.12
CA VAL A 272 8.88 18.57 -5.14
C VAL A 272 8.00 18.14 -6.33
N ASN A 273 7.84 16.83 -6.51
CA ASN A 273 7.18 16.24 -7.69
C ASN A 273 5.74 15.77 -7.45
N THR A 274 5.28 15.67 -6.19
CA THR A 274 3.91 15.23 -5.86
C THR A 274 3.20 16.33 -5.08
N PRO A 275 2.38 17.16 -5.74
CA PRO A 275 1.86 18.37 -5.11
C PRO A 275 0.57 18.14 -4.30
N GLN A 276 0.26 16.89 -3.93
CA GLN A 276 -0.93 16.56 -3.14
C GLN A 276 -0.59 16.63 -1.65
N THR A 277 -1.38 17.39 -0.90
CA THR A 277 -1.26 17.49 0.56
C THR A 277 -2.35 16.68 1.22
N PHE A 278 -1.96 15.83 2.16
CA PHE A 278 -2.86 15.06 3.01
C PHE A 278 -2.80 15.59 4.44
N ILE A 279 -3.96 15.73 5.05
CA ILE A 279 -4.10 16.17 6.43
C ILE A 279 -4.96 15.15 7.15
N LEU A 280 -4.43 14.57 8.22
CA LEU A 280 -5.16 13.66 9.10
C LEU A 280 -5.23 14.26 10.50
N ASP A 281 -6.44 14.51 10.99
CA ASP A 281 -6.75 15.04 12.30
C ASP A 281 -7.54 13.98 13.09
N VAL A 282 -6.98 13.55 14.22
CA VAL A 282 -7.52 12.50 15.07
C VAL A 282 -7.80 13.07 16.45
N ASN A 283 -9.06 13.01 16.85
CA ASN A 283 -9.51 13.34 18.21
C ASN A 283 -9.76 12.04 18.97
N TYR A 284 -9.08 11.88 20.10
CA TYR A 284 -9.18 10.70 20.96
C TYR A 284 -10.31 10.90 21.98
N ALA A 285 -10.88 9.79 22.47
CA ALA A 285 -11.92 9.81 23.50
C ALA A 285 -11.44 10.37 24.85
N ASP A 286 -10.12 10.29 25.11
CA ASP A 286 -9.47 10.91 26.27
C ASP A 286 -9.34 12.45 26.16
N GLY A 287 -9.75 13.05 25.03
CA GLY A 287 -9.67 14.49 24.77
C GLY A 287 -8.38 14.94 24.07
N THR A 288 -7.39 14.05 23.93
CA THR A 288 -6.15 14.31 23.18
C THR A 288 -6.48 14.56 21.70
N LYS A 289 -5.64 15.34 21.02
CA LYS A 289 -5.74 15.59 19.58
C LYS A 289 -4.39 15.43 18.91
N LYS A 290 -4.36 14.87 17.71
CA LYS A 290 -3.16 14.79 16.87
C LYS A 290 -3.51 15.15 15.43
N LYS A 291 -2.74 16.06 14.85
CA LYS A 291 -2.84 16.44 13.44
C LYS A 291 -1.51 16.17 12.76
N VAL A 292 -1.56 15.46 11.64
CA VAL A 292 -0.41 15.21 10.76
C VAL A 292 -0.71 15.80 9.39
N THR A 293 0.25 16.53 8.83
CA THR A 293 0.22 17.05 7.46
C THR A 293 1.35 16.39 6.66
N ASP A 294 1.00 15.70 5.58
CA ASP A 294 1.94 15.07 4.67
C ASP A 294 1.83 15.73 3.29
N TYR A 295 2.90 16.41 2.86
CA TYR A 295 2.97 17.12 1.58
C TYR A 295 3.41 16.23 0.40
N SER A 296 3.52 14.90 0.59
CA SER A 296 4.09 13.98 -0.38
C SER A 296 3.33 12.66 -0.55
N ALA A 297 2.41 12.34 0.37
CA ALA A 297 1.82 11.00 0.50
C ALA A 297 2.82 9.86 0.81
N GLY A 298 4.10 10.17 0.99
CA GLY A 298 5.20 9.21 1.13
C GLY A 298 5.84 9.22 2.51
N GLY A 299 5.24 9.87 3.51
CA GLY A 299 5.87 10.05 4.83
C GLY A 299 6.20 8.73 5.53
N THR A 300 5.27 7.76 5.49
CA THR A 300 5.43 6.40 6.03
C THR A 300 4.49 5.43 5.28
N TYR A 301 4.81 4.13 5.25
CA TYR A 301 3.90 3.12 4.69
C TYR A 301 2.55 3.10 5.41
N THR A 302 2.55 3.33 6.73
CA THR A 302 1.28 3.32 7.49
C THR A 302 0.41 4.54 7.19
N LEU A 303 0.98 5.72 6.93
CA LEU A 303 0.20 6.87 6.46
C LEU A 303 -0.39 6.61 5.07
N GLU A 304 0.41 6.04 4.17
CA GLU A 304 -0.07 5.63 2.85
C GLU A 304 -1.24 4.64 2.95
N ALA A 305 -1.14 3.63 3.82
CA ALA A 305 -2.23 2.70 4.11
C ALA A 305 -3.52 3.39 4.57
N ILE A 306 -3.40 4.39 5.45
CA ILE A 306 -4.55 5.20 5.90
C ILE A 306 -5.15 5.98 4.73
N TYR A 307 -4.33 6.59 3.89
CA TYR A 307 -4.80 7.36 2.72
C TYR A 307 -5.48 6.47 1.69
N GLN A 308 -4.93 5.28 1.42
CA GLN A 308 -5.54 4.29 0.53
C GLN A 308 -6.89 3.82 1.07
N TRP A 309 -7.05 3.65 2.39
CA TRP A 309 -8.34 3.33 3.00
C TRP A 309 -9.39 4.44 2.78
N PHE A 310 -8.99 5.72 2.93
CA PHE A 310 -9.89 6.84 2.62
C PHE A 310 -10.24 6.93 1.14
N GLY A 311 -9.27 6.66 0.25
CA GLY A 311 -9.50 6.55 -1.20
C GLY A 311 -10.55 5.49 -1.53
N TRP A 312 -10.41 4.29 -0.96
CA TRP A 312 -11.40 3.23 -1.09
C TRP A 312 -12.79 3.67 -0.59
N LEU A 313 -12.87 4.33 0.57
CA LEU A 313 -14.15 4.80 1.11
C LEU A 313 -14.82 5.82 0.18
N LEU A 314 -14.06 6.73 -0.41
CA LEU A 314 -14.55 7.71 -1.37
C LEU A 314 -15.09 7.04 -2.64
N ASP A 315 -14.36 6.08 -3.19
CA ASP A 315 -14.79 5.33 -4.37
C ASP A 315 -16.05 4.52 -4.09
N TYR A 316 -16.09 3.81 -2.96
CA TYR A 316 -17.27 3.07 -2.52
C TYR A 316 -18.50 3.97 -2.36
N THR A 317 -18.31 5.16 -1.76
CA THR A 317 -19.36 6.16 -1.59
C THR A 317 -19.89 6.65 -2.94
N ASN A 318 -18.99 6.96 -3.88
CA ASN A 318 -19.34 7.42 -5.21
C ASN A 318 -20.12 6.34 -5.98
N GLN A 319 -19.65 5.09 -5.98
CA GLN A 319 -20.34 3.97 -6.62
C GLN A 319 -21.74 3.76 -6.04
N SER A 320 -21.87 3.80 -4.70
CA SER A 320 -23.16 3.68 -4.00
C SER A 320 -24.14 4.78 -4.40
N ILE A 321 -23.67 6.02 -4.55
CA ILE A 321 -24.50 7.15 -5.00
C ILE A 321 -24.96 6.93 -6.45
N GLN A 322 -24.07 6.50 -7.35
CA GLN A 322 -24.44 6.26 -8.74
C GLN A 322 -25.44 5.10 -8.87
N GLN A 323 -25.24 4.01 -8.13
CA GLN A 323 -26.18 2.89 -8.12
C GLN A 323 -27.57 3.33 -7.68
N ARG A 324 -27.70 4.08 -6.58
CA ARG A 324 -28.99 4.62 -6.12
C ARG A 324 -29.65 5.52 -7.16
N ARG A 325 -28.88 6.33 -7.90
CA ARG A 325 -29.41 7.14 -9.00
C ARG A 325 -29.96 6.30 -10.14
N LEU A 326 -29.29 5.20 -10.48
CA LEU A 326 -29.76 4.25 -11.50
C LEU A 326 -31.04 3.53 -11.05
N GLU A 327 -31.09 3.11 -9.79
CA GLU A 327 -32.27 2.47 -9.20
C GLU A 327 -33.48 3.42 -9.19
N ARG A 328 -33.32 4.68 -8.78
CA ARG A 328 -34.40 5.70 -8.86
C ARG A 328 -34.88 5.94 -10.28
N LYS A 329 -33.97 6.01 -11.26
CA LYS A 329 -34.35 6.12 -12.68
C LYS A 329 -35.15 4.90 -13.17
N ARG A 330 -34.86 3.71 -12.65
CA ARG A 330 -35.50 2.46 -13.06
C ARG A 330 -36.87 2.24 -12.42
N PHE A 331 -37.04 2.64 -11.15
CA PHE A 331 -38.24 2.33 -10.36
C PHE A 331 -39.09 3.57 -10.02
N GLY A 332 -38.68 4.77 -10.43
CA GLY A 332 -39.30 6.03 -10.03
C GLY A 332 -38.96 6.40 -8.58
N ASP A 333 -39.40 7.57 -8.13
CA ASP A 333 -39.15 8.09 -6.77
C ASP A 333 -40.00 7.39 -5.67
N THR A 334 -40.31 6.10 -5.82
CA THR A 334 -41.18 5.35 -4.88
C THR A 334 -40.48 4.87 -3.61
N PHE A 335 -39.28 5.39 -3.27
CA PHE A 335 -38.50 5.01 -2.09
C PHE A 335 -37.96 6.21 -1.30
#